data_AF-A0A3M6BDW9-F1
#
_entry.id   AF-A0A3M6BDW9-F1
#
_cell.length_a   1.000
_cell.length_b   1.000
_cell.length_c   1.000
_cell.angle_alpha   90.00
_cell.angle_beta   90.00
_cell.angle_gamma   90.00
#
_symmetry.space_group_name_H-M   'P 1'
#
loop_
_entity.id
_entity.type
_entity.pdbx_description
1 polymer ?
#
loop_
_entity_poly.entity_id
_entity_poly.type
_entity_poly.pdbx_seq_one_letter_code
_entity_poly.pdbx_strand_id
1 'polypeptide(L)'
;FQSFLKNIPWFKALMNEKVDGNGNKIKLPKGALGSVARQVADHENISELLAALHKLMHGSFNKGDFAASIFEMVATDEPIACPKYIADALEWLQTQLDPSPELMS
;
A
#
# COMPACT_ATOMS: atom_id res chain seq x y z
N PHE A 1 -8.66 -9.80 1.26
CA PHE A 1 -9.04 -8.83 2.32
C PHE A 1 -8.19 -8.94 3.59
N GLN A 2 -7.84 -10.14 4.10
CA GLN A 2 -6.96 -10.25 5.29
C GLN A 2 -5.60 -9.53 5.15
N SER A 3 -5.06 -9.42 3.93
CA SER A 3 -3.81 -8.71 3.64
C SER A 3 -3.89 -7.19 3.79
N PHE A 4 -5.05 -6.57 3.54
CA PHE A 4 -5.24 -5.13 3.75
C PHE A 4 -5.18 -4.77 5.24
N LEU A 5 -5.77 -5.62 6.10
CA LEU A 5 -5.79 -5.42 7.55
C LEU A 5 -4.37 -5.35 8.15
N LYS A 6 -3.42 -6.09 7.56
CA LYS A 6 -2.01 -6.07 7.98
C LYS A 6 -1.34 -4.71 7.80
N ASN A 7 -1.82 -3.89 6.86
CA ASN A 7 -1.26 -2.58 6.55
C ASN A 7 -1.99 -1.44 7.27
N ILE A 8 -3.07 -1.69 8.03
CA ILE A 8 -3.78 -0.66 8.80
C ILE A 8 -2.84 0.12 9.74
N PRO A 9 -1.96 -0.53 10.52
CA PRO A 9 -1.03 0.20 11.39
C PRO A 9 -0.12 1.15 10.60
N TRP A 10 0.35 0.71 9.43
CA TRP A 10 1.19 1.53 8.56
C TRP A 10 0.43 2.76 8.03
N PHE A 11 -0.80 2.57 7.53
CA PHE A 11 -1.64 3.70 7.09
C PHE A 11 -1.94 4.68 8.22
N LYS A 12 -2.19 4.21 9.45
CA LYS A 12 -2.37 5.08 10.62
C LYS A 12 -1.10 5.86 10.94
N ALA A 13 0.06 5.20 10.86
CA ALA A 13 1.35 5.85 11.13
C ALA A 13 1.70 6.97 10.13
N LEU A 14 1.14 6.95 8.92
CA LEU A 14 1.29 8.06 7.96
C LEU A 14 0.62 9.35 8.44
N MET A 15 -0.39 9.26 9.32
CA MET A 15 -1.12 10.40 9.86
C MET A 15 -0.53 10.94 11.16
N ASN A 16 0.48 10.27 11.72
CA ASN A 16 1.17 10.75 12.91
C ASN A 16 2.06 11.96 12.57
N GLU A 17 2.14 12.93 13.47
CA GLU A 17 3.14 13.99 13.35
C GLU A 17 4.55 13.36 13.48
N LYS A 18 5.39 13.55 12.46
CA LYS A 18 6.78 13.12 12.46
C LYS A 18 7.69 14.32 12.27
N VAL A 19 8.91 14.24 12.77
CA VAL A 19 9.97 15.24 12.54
C VAL A 19 11.15 14.57 11.85
N ASP A 20 11.82 15.31 10.97
CA ASP A 20 13.06 14.85 10.33
C ASP A 20 14.27 14.97 11.29
N GLY A 21 15.44 14.53 10.85
CA GLY A 21 16.69 14.62 11.62
C GLY A 21 17.14 16.07 11.94
N ASN A 22 16.50 17.07 11.32
CA ASN A 22 16.74 18.49 11.54
C ASN A 22 15.65 19.14 12.40
N GLY A 23 14.68 18.37 12.92
CA GLY A 23 13.57 18.87 13.72
C GLY A 23 12.42 19.50 12.92
N ASN A 24 12.43 19.43 11.58
CA ASN A 24 11.34 19.95 10.76
C ASN A 24 10.17 18.96 10.75
N LYS A 25 8.94 19.47 10.81
CA LYS A 25 7.74 18.65 10.66
C LYS A 25 7.69 18.03 9.26
N ILE A 26 7.64 16.70 9.21
CA ILE A 26 7.36 15.94 8.00
C ILE A 26 5.89 16.15 7.66
N LYS A 27 5.63 16.59 6.42
CA LYS A 27 4.26 16.84 5.95
C LYS A 27 3.52 15.53 5.78
N LEU A 28 2.27 15.51 6.22
CA LEU A 28 1.36 14.40 5.96
C LEU A 28 1.20 14.19 4.46
N PRO A 29 1.07 12.93 4.00
CA PRO A 29 0.84 12.63 2.60
C PRO A 29 -0.46 13.28 2.11
N LYS A 30 -0.42 13.78 0.88
CA LYS A 30 -1.57 14.37 0.17
C LYS A 30 -2.03 13.44 -0.95
N GLY A 31 -2.97 13.90 -1.77
CA GLY A 31 -3.42 13.15 -2.96
C GLY A 31 -4.14 11.85 -2.62
N ALA A 32 -3.96 10.84 -3.46
CA ALA A 32 -4.64 9.57 -3.34
C ALA A 32 -4.20 8.81 -2.07
N LEU A 33 -2.88 8.74 -1.79
CA LEU A 33 -2.35 8.12 -0.58
C LEU A 33 -2.86 8.80 0.69
N GLY A 34 -2.81 10.13 0.75
CA GLY A 34 -3.31 10.88 1.89
C GLY A 34 -4.81 10.69 2.14
N SER A 35 -5.60 10.51 1.09
CA SER A 35 -7.04 10.25 1.20
C SER A 35 -7.35 8.86 1.77
N VAL A 36 -6.59 7.83 1.38
CA VAL A 36 -6.71 6.49 1.96
C VAL A 36 -6.24 6.49 3.41
N ALA A 37 -5.08 7.09 3.70
CA ALA A 37 -4.52 7.12 5.05
C ALA A 37 -5.46 7.82 6.05
N ARG A 38 -6.08 8.94 5.65
CA ARG A 38 -7.13 9.59 6.46
C ARG A 38 -8.31 8.67 6.72
N GLN A 39 -8.84 8.00 5.69
CA GLN A 39 -9.97 7.09 5.89
C GLN A 39 -9.65 5.96 6.88
N VAL A 40 -8.44 5.41 6.80
CA VAL A 40 -7.97 4.37 7.73
C VAL A 40 -7.76 4.91 9.16
N ALA A 41 -7.34 6.16 9.31
CA ALA A 41 -7.18 6.79 10.61
C ALA A 41 -8.52 7.17 11.27
N ASP A 42 -9.48 7.62 10.47
CA ASP A 42 -10.79 8.11 10.94
C ASP A 42 -11.76 6.98 11.35
N HIS A 43 -11.46 5.72 11.01
CA HIS A 43 -12.33 4.58 11.27
C HIS A 43 -11.66 3.53 12.16
N GLU A 44 -12.32 3.20 13.28
CA GLU A 44 -11.95 2.07 14.14
C GLU A 44 -12.66 0.77 13.73
N ASN A 45 -13.88 0.89 13.20
CA ASN A 45 -14.67 -0.24 12.73
C ASN A 45 -14.25 -0.67 11.32
N ILE A 46 -13.85 -1.93 11.16
CA ILE A 46 -13.38 -2.48 9.88
C ILE A 46 -14.48 -2.47 8.81
N SER A 47 -15.72 -2.78 9.17
CA SER A 47 -16.83 -2.83 8.21
C SER A 47 -17.16 -1.45 7.66
N GLU A 48 -17.14 -0.43 8.52
CA GLU A 48 -17.34 0.97 8.12
C GLU A 48 -16.17 1.47 7.27
N LEU A 49 -14.93 1.13 7.66
CA LEU A 49 -13.74 1.43 6.87
C LEU A 49 -13.83 0.84 5.45
N LEU A 50 -14.26 -0.41 5.32
CA LEU A 50 -14.42 -1.05 4.00
C LEU A 50 -15.46 -0.32 3.15
N ALA A 51 -16.59 0.08 3.73
CA ALA A 51 -17.60 0.86 3.03
C ALA A 51 -17.06 2.24 2.60
N ALA A 52 -16.34 2.93 3.48
CA ALA A 52 -15.73 4.23 3.20
C ALA A 52 -14.67 4.14 2.09
N LEU A 53 -13.81 3.11 2.13
CA LEU A 53 -12.80 2.86 1.11
C LEU A 53 -13.43 2.48 -0.23
N HIS A 54 -14.48 1.65 -0.25
CA HIS A 54 -15.20 1.33 -1.47
C HIS A 54 -15.82 2.58 -2.11
N LYS A 55 -16.43 3.45 -1.30
CA LYS A 55 -17.00 4.72 -1.77
C LYS A 55 -15.90 5.64 -2.31
N LEU A 56 -14.79 5.78 -1.60
CA LEU A 56 -13.63 6.56 -2.05
C LEU A 56 -13.16 6.06 -3.42
N MET A 57 -12.92 4.74 -3.54
CA MET A 57 -12.38 4.12 -4.75
C MET A 57 -13.31 4.13 -5.97
N HIS A 58 -14.62 4.25 -5.78
CA HIS A 58 -15.61 4.36 -6.88
C HIS A 58 -15.90 5.80 -7.29
N GLY A 59 -15.46 6.79 -6.51
CA GLY A 59 -15.54 8.20 -6.87
C GLY A 59 -14.46 8.60 -7.87
N SER A 60 -14.02 9.86 -7.81
CA SER A 60 -12.93 10.43 -8.61
C SER A 60 -11.53 10.06 -8.11
N PHE A 61 -11.39 8.95 -7.39
CA PHE A 61 -10.12 8.54 -6.81
C PHE A 61 -9.14 8.06 -7.90
N ASN A 62 -7.95 8.66 -7.93
CA ASN A 62 -6.91 8.26 -8.86
C ASN A 62 -6.19 6.99 -8.35
N LYS A 63 -6.64 5.84 -8.85
CA LYS A 63 -6.07 4.52 -8.52
C LYS A 63 -4.61 4.38 -8.98
N GLY A 64 -4.25 5.00 -10.11
CA GLY A 64 -2.89 4.96 -10.65
C GLY A 64 -1.90 5.72 -9.76
N ASP A 65 -2.27 6.94 -9.35
CA ASP A 65 -1.50 7.77 -8.42
C ASP A 65 -1.31 7.08 -7.06
N PHE A 66 -2.37 6.42 -6.56
CA PHE A 66 -2.27 5.60 -5.35
C PHE A 66 -1.30 4.44 -5.51
N ALA A 67 -1.40 3.67 -6.59
CA ALA A 67 -0.53 2.53 -6.84
C ALA A 67 0.94 2.97 -6.99
N ALA A 68 1.20 4.06 -7.71
CA ALA A 68 2.53 4.65 -7.84
C ALA A 68 3.10 5.07 -6.47
N SER A 69 2.29 5.77 -5.66
CA SER A 69 2.71 6.17 -4.30
C SER A 69 3.05 4.97 -3.42
N ILE A 70 2.26 3.89 -3.47
CA ILE A 70 2.57 2.66 -2.71
C ILE A 70 3.86 2.01 -3.22
N PHE A 71 4.06 1.97 -4.54
CA PHE A 71 5.28 1.41 -5.13
C PHE A 71 6.53 2.18 -4.70
N GLU A 72 6.47 3.51 -4.70
CA GLU A 72 7.55 4.36 -4.20
C GLU A 72 7.88 4.07 -2.73
N MET A 73 6.85 3.91 -1.88
CA MET A 73 7.04 3.57 -0.47
C MET A 73 7.71 2.19 -0.29
N VAL A 74 7.25 1.18 -1.03
CA VAL A 74 7.87 -0.16 -1.04
C VAL A 74 9.33 -0.08 -1.48
N ALA A 75 9.65 0.72 -2.49
CA ALA A 75 11.03 0.91 -2.97
C ALA A 75 11.95 1.60 -1.93
N THR A 76 11.37 2.24 -0.91
CA THR A 76 12.09 2.86 0.21
C THR A 76 12.12 2.00 1.47
N ASP A 77 11.90 0.68 1.33
CA ASP A 77 11.89 -0.29 2.43
C ASP A 77 10.83 -0.02 3.53
N GLU A 78 9.74 0.68 3.18
CA GLU A 78 8.62 0.83 4.11
C GLU A 78 7.97 -0.54 4.39
N PRO A 79 7.50 -0.80 5.63
CA PRO A 79 7.03 -2.11 6.08
C PRO A 79 5.60 -2.41 5.60
N ILE A 80 5.35 -2.27 4.30
CA ILE A 80 4.08 -2.58 3.66
C ILE A 80 4.05 -4.08 3.33
N ALA A 81 3.10 -4.80 3.94
CA ALA A 81 2.90 -6.21 3.69
C ALA A 81 2.33 -6.44 2.29
N CYS A 82 3.07 -7.20 1.46
CA CYS A 82 2.58 -7.70 0.19
C CYS A 82 1.51 -8.79 0.42
N PRO A 83 0.32 -8.70 -0.20
CA PRO A 83 -0.66 -9.77 -0.15
C PRO A 83 -0.11 -11.08 -0.72
N LYS A 84 -0.34 -12.20 0.00
CA LYS A 84 0.15 -13.53 -0.42
C LYS A 84 -0.20 -13.89 -1.87
N TYR A 85 -1.42 -13.63 -2.32
CA TYR A 85 -1.82 -13.96 -3.69
C TYR A 85 -1.04 -13.17 -4.76
N ILE A 86 -0.56 -11.96 -4.46
CA ILE A 86 0.29 -11.18 -5.37
C ILE A 86 1.70 -11.77 -5.35
N ALA A 87 2.24 -12.03 -4.15
CA ALA A 87 3.56 -12.65 -4.01
C ALA A 87 3.63 -14.01 -4.72
N ASP A 88 2.65 -14.87 -4.50
CA ASP A 88 2.54 -16.18 -5.14
C ASP A 88 2.42 -16.06 -6.68
N ALA A 89 1.68 -15.07 -7.17
CA ALA A 89 1.56 -14.82 -8.62
C ALA A 89 2.87 -14.31 -9.24
N LEU A 90 3.63 -13.49 -8.53
CA LEU A 90 4.94 -13.01 -8.96
C LEU A 90 5.98 -14.14 -8.96
N GLU A 91 6.00 -14.97 -7.92
CA GLU A 91 6.85 -16.16 -7.84
C GLU A 91 6.52 -17.13 -8.97
N TRP A 92 5.23 -17.40 -9.21
CA TRP A 92 4.79 -18.20 -10.34
C TRP A 92 5.26 -17.60 -11.67
N LEU A 93 5.10 -16.29 -11.89
CA LEU A 93 5.54 -15.65 -13.13
C LEU A 93 7.05 -15.79 -13.33
N GLN A 94 7.86 -15.63 -12.28
CA GLN A 94 9.30 -15.82 -12.35
C GLN A 94 9.66 -17.24 -12.81
N THR A 95 8.98 -18.26 -12.30
CA THR A 95 9.23 -19.66 -12.70
C THR A 95 8.95 -19.93 -14.18
N GLN A 96 8.10 -19.14 -14.83
CA GLN A 96 7.81 -19.26 -16.26
C GLN A 96 8.80 -18.50 -17.14
N LEU A 97 9.46 -17.48 -16.57
CA LEU A 97 10.41 -16.63 -17.27
C LEU A 97 11.86 -17.12 -17.10
N ASP A 98 12.16 -17.84 -16.02
CA ASP A 98 13.45 -18.49 -15.85
C ASP A 98 13.65 -19.51 -16.96
N PRO A 99 14.79 -19.45 -17.70
CA PRO A 99 15.04 -20.39 -18.78
C PRO A 99 15.00 -21.81 -18.23
N SER A 100 14.23 -22.68 -18.89
CA SER A 100 14.24 -24.09 -18.51
C SER A 100 15.68 -24.62 -18.64
N PRO A 101 16.20 -25.36 -17.64
CA PRO A 101 17.50 -26.01 -17.76
C PRO A 101 17.61 -26.91 -18.99
N GLU A 102 16.48 -27.35 -19.54
CA GLU A 102 16.37 -28.20 -20.73
C GLU A 102 16.63 -27.46 -22.05
N LEU A 103 16.57 -26.12 -22.08
CA LEU A 103 16.89 -25.31 -23.27
C LEU A 103 18.34 -24.81 -23.30
N MET A 104 19.14 -25.14 -22.27
CA MET A 104 20.56 -24.77 -22.15
C MET A 104 21.53 -25.96 -22.31
N SER A 105 21.03 -27.15 -22.67
CA SER A 105 21.84 -28.34 -23.03
C SER A 105 21.91 -28.53 -24.53
#